data_AF-A0A6S7GRE2-F1
#
_entry.id   AF-A0A6S7GRE2-F1
#
_cell.length_a   1.000
_cell.length_b   1.000
_cell.length_c   1.000
_cell.angle_alpha   90.00
_cell.angle_beta   90.00
_cell.angle_gamma   90.00
#
_symmetry.space_group_name_H-M   'P 1'
#
loop_
_entity.id
_entity.type
_entity.pdbx_description
1 polymer ?
#
loop_
_entity_poly.entity_id
_entity_poly.type
_entity_poly.pdbx_seq_one_letter_code
_entity_poly.pdbx_strand_id
1 'polypeptide(L)'
;MPKKKTGARKKAEKQRERQKGIKNSKQTRNIVELPCNFQMECDKCQMRQKNRAFCYFCSAIQKLPICAECGKSKCMSKTGDCIVKHPNSHAVGMGMVGAICDFCEAFVCHAKKCLTTHACECVARDGDCIECQRGVWDHGGRIFRCSFCSNSLCEDDQFEHQAKCQVLESEDYKCGSCNKLGQYSCLRCKLCFCEDHVRRKGVKYKRGEEIPCPKCGFQTSATKDLSMSTRRMDYGRHATGNYE
;
A
#
# COMPACT_ATOMS: atom_id res chain seq x y z
N MET A 1 8.16 -25.60 -37.47
CA MET A 1 7.95 -25.59 -36.00
C MET A 1 8.76 -24.46 -35.37
N PRO A 2 8.18 -23.63 -34.49
CA PRO A 2 8.97 -22.65 -33.73
C PRO A 2 10.03 -23.39 -32.92
N LYS A 3 11.30 -22.97 -33.01
CA LYS A 3 12.41 -23.61 -32.27
C LYS A 3 12.06 -23.66 -30.77
N LYS A 4 12.16 -24.86 -30.16
CA LYS A 4 11.94 -25.04 -28.72
C LYS A 4 12.81 -24.02 -27.97
N LYS A 5 12.17 -23.19 -27.13
CA LYS A 5 12.87 -22.20 -26.32
C LYS A 5 13.92 -22.90 -25.46
N THR A 6 15.16 -22.41 -25.49
CA THR A 6 16.23 -22.88 -24.61
C THR A 6 15.85 -22.66 -23.15
N GLY A 7 16.41 -23.47 -22.23
CA GLY A 7 16.15 -23.32 -20.79
C GLY A 7 16.48 -21.91 -20.26
N ALA A 8 17.56 -21.31 -20.79
CA ALA A 8 17.94 -19.93 -20.49
C ALA A 8 16.85 -18.91 -20.91
N ARG A 9 16.27 -19.07 -22.10
CA ARG A 9 15.21 -18.17 -22.60
C ARG A 9 13.92 -18.33 -21.79
N LYS A 10 13.54 -19.55 -21.42
CA LYS A 10 12.38 -19.80 -20.55
C LYS A 10 12.56 -19.16 -19.17
N LYS A 11 13.76 -19.25 -18.58
CA LYS A 11 14.10 -18.61 -17.30
C LYS A 11 14.04 -17.08 -17.38
N ALA A 12 14.56 -16.50 -18.46
CA ALA A 12 14.53 -15.06 -18.68
C ALA A 12 13.10 -14.51 -18.87
N GLU A 13 12.24 -15.22 -19.61
CA GLU A 13 10.83 -14.83 -19.78
C GLU A 13 10.04 -14.91 -18.46
N LYS A 14 10.16 -16.02 -17.72
CA LYS A 14 9.54 -16.17 -16.38
C LYS A 14 10.02 -15.08 -15.41
N GLN A 15 11.29 -14.70 -15.49
CA GLN A 15 11.86 -13.62 -14.69
C GLN A 15 11.26 -12.26 -15.08
N ARG A 16 11.08 -11.99 -16.38
CA ARG A 16 10.45 -10.75 -16.86
C ARG A 16 8.99 -10.65 -16.43
N GLU A 17 8.25 -11.76 -16.46
CA GLU A 17 6.88 -11.83 -15.95
C GLU A 17 6.83 -11.58 -14.44
N ARG A 18 7.73 -12.19 -13.66
CA ARG A 18 7.83 -11.93 -12.21
C ARG A 18 8.13 -10.47 -11.91
N GLN A 19 9.07 -9.86 -12.64
CA GLN A 19 9.36 -8.43 -12.50
C GLN A 19 8.17 -7.56 -12.88
N LYS A 20 7.41 -7.91 -13.93
CA LYS A 20 6.14 -7.23 -14.24
C LYS A 20 5.11 -7.39 -13.13
N GLY A 21 5.01 -8.56 -12.51
CA GLY A 21 4.13 -8.82 -11.37
C GLY A 21 4.46 -7.95 -10.17
N ILE A 22 5.74 -7.95 -9.73
CA ILE A 22 6.27 -7.04 -8.71
C ILE A 22 5.98 -5.60 -9.10
N LYS A 23 6.07 -5.28 -10.40
CA LYS A 23 5.79 -3.93 -10.88
C LYS A 23 4.31 -3.54 -10.94
N ASN A 24 3.39 -4.48 -11.01
CA ASN A 24 1.96 -4.21 -11.10
C ASN A 24 1.29 -4.23 -9.72
N SER A 25 1.84 -4.95 -8.74
CA SER A 25 1.34 -4.96 -7.35
C SER A 25 1.71 -3.69 -6.55
N LYS A 26 2.52 -2.80 -7.12
CA LYS A 26 3.14 -1.63 -6.47
C LYS A 26 2.18 -0.66 -5.77
N GLN A 27 1.01 -0.40 -6.35
CA GLN A 27 0.12 0.64 -5.82
C GLN A 27 -0.77 0.13 -4.68
N THR A 28 -0.93 -1.17 -4.54
CA THR A 28 -1.90 -1.80 -3.62
C THR A 28 -1.26 -2.74 -2.60
N ARG A 29 0.02 -3.10 -2.75
CA ARG A 29 0.69 -4.02 -1.82
C ARG A 29 0.72 -3.44 -0.42
N ASN A 30 0.13 -4.19 0.52
CA ASN A 30 0.11 -3.79 1.91
C ASN A 30 1.52 -3.93 2.51
N ILE A 31 1.96 -2.94 3.28
CA ILE A 31 3.24 -2.99 4.00
C ILE A 31 3.32 -4.28 4.84
N VAL A 32 2.25 -4.70 5.50
CA VAL A 32 2.21 -5.90 6.35
C VAL A 32 2.57 -7.19 5.58
N GLU A 33 2.29 -7.25 4.28
CA GLU A 33 2.58 -8.40 3.41
C GLU A 33 4.04 -8.44 2.94
N LEU A 34 4.85 -7.44 3.29
CA LEU A 34 6.27 -7.44 2.94
C LEU A 34 6.98 -8.58 3.71
N PRO A 35 7.78 -9.41 3.03
CA PRO A 35 8.57 -10.48 3.64
C PRO A 35 9.41 -10.10 4.87
N CYS A 36 9.75 -8.83 5.08
CA CYS A 36 10.49 -8.37 6.26
C CYS A 36 9.58 -8.08 7.47
N ASN A 37 8.25 -8.21 7.37
CA ASN A 37 7.32 -7.83 8.43
C ASN A 37 6.85 -8.98 9.31
N PHE A 38 7.49 -10.15 9.22
CA PHE A 38 7.29 -11.23 10.19
C PHE A 38 7.85 -10.87 11.57
N GLN A 39 7.27 -11.49 12.60
CA GLN A 39 7.72 -11.35 13.98
C GLN A 39 9.00 -12.14 14.21
N MET A 40 9.95 -11.54 14.94
CA MET A 40 11.16 -12.18 15.41
C MET A 40 11.48 -11.77 16.85
N GLU A 41 12.30 -12.56 17.52
CA GLU A 41 12.84 -12.25 18.83
C GLU A 41 14.29 -11.79 18.68
N CYS A 42 14.70 -10.77 19.44
CA CYS A 42 16.07 -10.28 19.38
C CYS A 42 17.01 -11.21 20.15
N ASP A 43 18.04 -11.74 19.49
CA ASP A 43 19.08 -12.58 20.12
C ASP A 43 19.75 -11.96 21.36
N LYS A 44 19.75 -10.62 21.48
CA LYS A 44 20.45 -9.88 22.55
C LYS A 44 19.55 -9.52 23.74
N CYS A 45 18.37 -8.96 23.48
CA CYS A 45 17.47 -8.48 24.54
C CYS A 45 16.19 -9.32 24.67
N GLN A 46 15.99 -10.34 23.83
CA GLN A 46 14.83 -11.24 23.82
C GLN A 46 13.47 -10.53 23.63
N MET A 47 13.48 -9.25 23.23
CA MET A 47 12.26 -8.52 22.92
C MET A 47 11.74 -8.90 21.53
N ARG A 48 10.41 -9.09 21.44
CA ARG A 48 9.71 -9.36 20.19
C ARG A 48 9.55 -8.09 19.35
N GLN A 49 9.89 -8.17 18.07
CA GLN A 49 9.79 -7.07 17.11
C GLN A 49 9.61 -7.62 15.70
N LYS A 50 9.32 -6.74 14.72
CA LYS A 50 9.36 -7.13 13.31
C LYS A 50 10.81 -7.30 12.84
N ASN A 51 11.03 -8.10 11.79
CA ASN A 51 12.36 -8.22 11.21
C ASN A 51 12.85 -6.89 10.63
N ARG A 52 13.95 -6.38 11.18
CA ARG A 52 14.53 -5.07 10.86
C ARG A 52 16.06 -5.18 10.82
N ALA A 53 16.73 -4.17 10.27
CA ALA A 53 18.18 -4.12 10.25
C ALA A 53 18.78 -4.03 11.67
N PHE A 54 18.08 -3.35 12.57
CA PHE A 54 18.48 -3.14 13.97
C PHE A 54 17.34 -3.51 14.90
N CYS A 55 17.67 -3.91 16.13
CA CYS A 55 16.67 -4.00 17.18
C CYS A 55 16.23 -2.60 17.60
N TYR A 56 14.94 -2.32 17.62
CA TYR A 56 14.43 -1.02 18.09
C TYR A 56 14.62 -0.82 19.60
N PHE A 57 14.76 -1.90 20.37
CA PHE A 57 14.90 -1.82 21.83
C PHE A 57 16.35 -1.66 22.31
N CYS A 58 17.30 -2.40 21.73
CA CYS A 58 18.70 -2.41 22.18
C CYS A 58 19.71 -1.99 21.09
N SER A 59 19.22 -1.54 19.94
CA SER A 59 20.03 -1.13 18.78
C SER A 59 20.99 -2.19 18.24
N ALA A 60 20.83 -3.45 18.66
CA ALA A 60 21.66 -4.55 18.19
C ALA A 60 21.46 -4.79 16.69
N ILE A 61 22.58 -4.96 15.98
CA ILE A 61 22.60 -5.30 14.56
C ILE A 61 22.05 -6.73 14.38
N GLN A 62 21.05 -6.89 13.52
CA GLN A 62 20.50 -8.21 13.21
C GLN A 62 21.43 -8.97 12.25
N LYS A 63 21.69 -10.26 12.53
CA LYS A 63 22.63 -11.06 11.73
C LYS A 63 22.13 -11.34 10.32
N LEU A 64 20.82 -11.55 10.15
CA LEU A 64 20.21 -11.95 8.88
C LEU A 64 18.84 -11.29 8.66
N PRO A 65 18.77 -9.95 8.48
CA PRO A 65 17.52 -9.32 8.08
C PRO A 65 17.09 -9.79 6.69
N ILE A 66 15.78 -9.91 6.49
CA ILE A 66 15.18 -10.37 5.25
C ILE A 66 14.82 -9.15 4.41
N CYS A 67 15.20 -9.18 3.14
CA CYS A 67 14.80 -8.12 2.22
C CYS A 67 13.28 -8.07 2.03
N ALA A 68 12.71 -6.87 2.21
CA ALA A 68 11.30 -6.58 2.05
C ALA A 68 10.72 -6.89 0.67
N GLU A 69 11.54 -6.97 -0.37
CA GLU A 69 11.05 -7.22 -1.73
C GLU A 69 11.18 -8.69 -2.12
N CYS A 70 12.40 -9.24 -2.03
CA CYS A 70 12.70 -10.58 -2.53
C CYS A 70 12.55 -11.68 -1.47
N GLY A 71 12.40 -11.33 -0.19
CA GLY A 71 12.27 -12.29 0.91
C GLY A 71 13.55 -13.08 1.22
N LYS A 72 14.71 -12.67 0.71
CA LYS A 72 15.99 -13.35 0.94
C LYS A 72 16.82 -12.63 1.99
N SER A 73 17.46 -13.40 2.88
CA SER A 73 18.45 -12.89 3.84
C SER A 73 19.78 -12.51 3.17
N LYS A 74 20.18 -13.25 2.13
CA LYS A 74 21.37 -12.96 1.31
C LYS A 74 20.98 -12.81 -0.16
N CYS A 75 20.65 -11.60 -0.58
CA CYS A 75 20.26 -11.37 -1.97
C CYS A 75 21.49 -11.17 -2.87
N MET A 76 22.19 -12.26 -3.16
CA MET A 76 23.41 -12.26 -4.00
C MET A 76 23.15 -12.55 -5.47
N SER A 77 21.90 -12.84 -5.83
CA SER A 77 21.62 -13.37 -7.16
C SER A 77 21.50 -12.26 -8.21
N LYS A 78 22.20 -12.47 -9.33
CA LYS A 78 21.94 -11.76 -10.60
C LYS A 78 20.52 -12.04 -11.15
N THR A 79 19.83 -13.05 -10.61
CA THR A 79 18.43 -13.34 -10.92
C THR A 79 17.51 -12.37 -10.18
N GLY A 80 16.71 -11.63 -10.94
CA GLY A 80 15.94 -10.47 -10.52
C GLY A 80 14.68 -10.78 -9.73
N ASP A 81 14.87 -11.44 -8.59
CA ASP A 81 13.81 -11.67 -7.60
C ASP A 81 13.58 -10.44 -6.71
N CYS A 82 14.45 -9.43 -6.82
CA CYS A 82 14.35 -8.14 -6.14
C CYS A 82 14.04 -7.03 -7.15
N ILE A 83 13.67 -5.85 -6.65
CA ILE A 83 13.27 -4.69 -7.47
C ILE A 83 14.36 -4.28 -8.47
N VAL A 84 15.64 -4.37 -8.07
CA VAL A 84 16.79 -4.21 -8.96
C VAL A 84 17.72 -5.42 -8.93
N LYS A 85 18.52 -5.55 -9.99
CA LYS A 85 19.55 -6.59 -10.06
C LYS A 85 20.69 -6.24 -9.11
N HIS A 86 21.22 -7.22 -8.41
CA HIS A 86 22.33 -7.03 -7.48
C HIS A 86 23.69 -7.13 -8.19
N PRO A 87 24.66 -6.26 -7.88
CA PRO A 87 26.02 -6.35 -8.40
C PRO A 87 26.86 -7.35 -7.57
N ASN A 88 26.35 -8.57 -7.35
CA ASN A 88 26.96 -9.59 -6.47
C ASN A 88 27.33 -9.08 -5.05
N SER A 89 26.66 -8.02 -4.56
CA SER A 89 26.86 -7.47 -3.22
C SER A 89 25.51 -7.18 -2.56
N HIS A 90 25.47 -7.27 -1.23
CA HIS A 90 24.30 -6.96 -0.40
C HIS A 90 24.74 -6.17 0.84
N ALA A 91 23.83 -5.38 1.40
CA ALA A 91 24.10 -4.63 2.62
C ALA A 91 24.27 -5.57 3.83
N VAL A 92 25.35 -5.39 4.59
CA VAL A 92 25.69 -6.14 5.81
C VAL A 92 26.31 -5.21 6.85
N GLY A 93 26.25 -5.60 8.14
CA GLY A 93 26.81 -4.82 9.25
C GLY A 93 26.30 -3.38 9.27
N MET A 94 27.20 -2.41 9.44
CA MET A 94 26.85 -0.98 9.46
C MET A 94 26.34 -0.45 8.11
N GLY A 95 26.65 -1.15 7.01
CA GLY A 95 26.12 -0.81 5.68
C GLY A 95 24.60 -0.95 5.57
N MET A 96 23.96 -1.64 6.52
CA MET A 96 22.51 -1.80 6.59
C MET A 96 21.77 -0.51 6.96
N VAL A 97 22.43 0.47 7.60
CA VAL A 97 21.82 1.79 7.87
C VAL A 97 21.39 2.46 6.57
N GLY A 98 22.23 2.39 5.54
CA GLY A 98 21.93 2.92 4.22
C GLY A 98 21.05 2.01 3.37
N ALA A 99 20.42 0.99 3.95
CA ALA A 99 19.64 -0.03 3.28
C ALA A 99 18.22 -0.16 3.89
N ILE A 100 17.78 0.92 4.56
CA ILE A 100 16.46 1.05 5.19
C ILE A 100 15.66 2.03 4.33
N CYS A 101 14.41 1.68 4.03
CA CYS A 101 13.52 2.61 3.33
C CYS A 101 13.07 3.73 4.27
N ASP A 102 13.28 4.99 3.89
CA ASP A 102 12.97 6.15 4.75
C ASP A 102 11.47 6.31 5.07
N PHE A 103 10.59 5.69 4.27
CA PHE A 103 9.14 5.81 4.44
C PHE A 103 8.51 4.73 5.32
N CYS A 104 8.90 3.46 5.15
CA CYS A 104 8.28 2.33 5.86
C CYS A 104 9.25 1.54 6.73
N GLU A 105 10.51 2.00 6.84
CA GLU A 105 11.59 1.42 7.63
C GLU A 105 11.94 -0.04 7.26
N ALA A 106 11.40 -0.52 6.13
CA ALA A 106 11.63 -1.86 5.67
C ALA A 106 13.09 -2.02 5.20
N PHE A 107 13.73 -3.10 5.63
CA PHE A 107 15.08 -3.43 5.17
C PHE A 107 15.04 -3.89 3.71
N VAL A 108 15.81 -3.25 2.86
CA VAL A 108 16.04 -3.65 1.47
C VAL A 108 17.52 -3.94 1.29
N CYS A 109 17.86 -5.09 0.74
CA CYS A 109 19.26 -5.54 0.64
C CYS A 109 20.14 -4.73 -0.33
N HIS A 110 19.60 -3.66 -0.94
CA HIS A 110 20.32 -2.73 -1.81
C HIS A 110 21.01 -1.62 -1.00
N ALA A 111 22.25 -1.27 -1.36
CA ALA A 111 22.98 -0.19 -0.69
C ALA A 111 22.38 1.21 -0.97
N LYS A 112 22.81 2.20 -0.18
CA LYS A 112 22.35 3.60 -0.16
C LYS A 112 22.20 4.27 -1.54
N LYS A 113 23.08 3.96 -2.50
CA LYS A 113 23.04 4.52 -3.87
C LYS A 113 21.79 4.11 -4.66
N CYS A 114 21.14 2.99 -4.32
CA CYS A 114 19.93 2.51 -4.97
C CYS A 114 18.65 3.11 -4.37
N LEU A 115 18.65 3.48 -3.08
CA LEU A 115 17.50 4.09 -2.40
C LEU A 115 17.29 5.56 -2.81
N THR A 116 18.36 6.29 -3.16
CA THR A 116 18.25 7.67 -3.67
C THR A 116 17.70 7.75 -5.10
N THR A 117 17.85 6.68 -5.89
CA THR A 117 17.26 6.56 -7.25
C THR A 117 15.92 5.84 -7.23
N HIS A 118 15.75 4.91 -6.30
CA HIS A 118 14.59 4.05 -6.16
C HIS A 118 14.40 3.73 -4.69
N ALA A 119 13.94 4.70 -3.88
CA ALA A 119 13.39 4.34 -2.58
C ALA A 119 12.46 3.13 -2.79
N CYS A 120 12.28 2.27 -1.79
CA CYS A 120 11.27 1.21 -1.92
C CYS A 120 10.01 1.90 -2.48
N GLU A 121 9.40 1.37 -3.55
CA GLU A 121 8.27 2.00 -4.26
C GLU A 121 7.07 2.01 -3.32
N CYS A 122 7.23 2.78 -2.26
CA CYS A 122 6.51 2.69 -1.03
C CYS A 122 5.25 3.44 -1.29
N VAL A 123 4.17 2.74 -1.04
CA VAL A 123 2.85 3.31 -0.87
C VAL A 123 2.86 4.62 -0.07
N ALA A 124 3.71 4.70 0.95
CA ALA A 124 3.80 5.88 1.78
C ALA A 124 4.52 7.06 1.12
N ARG A 125 5.37 6.89 0.10
CA ARG A 125 6.22 7.98 -0.47
C ARG A 125 5.43 9.24 -0.82
N ASP A 126 4.36 9.07 -1.57
CA ASP A 126 3.52 10.16 -2.09
C ASP A 126 2.23 10.29 -1.26
N GLY A 127 2.31 9.90 0.02
CA GLY A 127 1.17 9.84 0.92
C GLY A 127 0.93 11.17 1.63
N ASP A 128 0.05 11.99 1.06
CA ASP A 128 -0.47 13.19 1.72
C ASP A 128 -1.79 12.88 2.43
N CYS A 129 -1.93 13.33 3.68
CA CYS A 129 -3.19 13.19 4.40
C CYS A 129 -4.28 13.98 3.67
N ILE A 130 -5.39 13.33 3.31
CA ILE A 130 -6.47 14.02 2.60
C ILE A 130 -7.24 15.03 3.48
N GLU A 131 -7.13 14.94 4.80
CA GLU A 131 -7.81 15.84 5.73
C GLU A 131 -6.94 17.07 6.03
N CYS A 132 -5.73 16.87 6.55
CA CYS A 132 -4.85 17.98 6.92
C CYS A 132 -3.85 18.42 5.83
N GLN A 133 -3.83 17.77 4.66
CA GLN A 133 -3.01 18.10 3.48
C GLN A 133 -1.49 18.10 3.70
N ARG A 134 -1.04 17.55 4.83
CA ARG A 134 0.38 17.40 5.18
C ARG A 134 0.92 16.08 4.69
N GLY A 135 2.21 16.07 4.36
CA GLY A 135 2.90 14.92 3.80
C GLY A 135 3.49 14.00 4.86
N VAL A 136 4.07 12.90 4.40
CA VAL A 136 4.70 11.86 5.22
C VAL A 136 5.73 12.40 6.20
N TRP A 137 6.54 13.37 5.75
CA TRP A 137 7.62 13.94 6.54
C TRP A 137 7.12 14.80 7.69
N ASP A 138 6.03 15.54 7.47
CA ASP A 138 5.38 16.36 8.50
C ASP A 138 4.78 15.49 9.62
N HIS A 139 4.47 14.23 9.32
CA HIS A 139 3.92 13.24 10.24
C HIS A 139 4.95 12.21 10.72
N GLY A 140 6.24 12.40 10.42
CA GLY A 140 7.31 11.51 10.87
C GLY A 140 7.15 10.07 10.37
N GLY A 141 6.70 9.88 9.13
CA GLY A 141 6.54 8.54 8.51
C GLY A 141 5.20 7.86 8.80
N ARG A 142 4.33 8.44 9.64
CA ARG A 142 3.08 7.81 10.08
C ARG A 142 1.90 8.20 9.20
N ILE A 143 1.79 7.53 8.05
CA ILE A 143 0.67 7.64 7.12
C ILE A 143 0.04 6.26 6.91
N PHE A 144 -1.28 6.21 7.00
CA PHE A 144 -2.12 5.03 6.89
C PHE A 144 -3.01 5.14 5.66
N ARG A 145 -3.53 4.00 5.17
CA ARG A 145 -4.54 4.00 4.10
C ARG A 145 -5.89 3.62 4.67
N CYS A 146 -6.91 4.38 4.30
CA CYS A 146 -8.29 4.02 4.61
C CYS A 146 -8.66 2.68 3.96
N SER A 147 -9.23 1.75 4.72
CA SER A 147 -9.72 0.47 4.20
C SER A 147 -10.86 0.61 3.18
N PHE A 148 -11.56 1.75 3.16
CA PHE A 148 -12.72 1.99 2.31
C PHE A 148 -12.37 2.76 1.03
N CYS A 149 -11.68 3.91 1.15
CA CYS A 149 -11.34 4.76 0.01
C CYS A 149 -9.89 4.62 -0.49
N SER A 150 -9.02 3.92 0.25
CA SER A 150 -7.58 3.79 -0.02
C SER A 150 -6.80 5.10 -0.09
N ASN A 151 -7.38 6.23 0.35
CA ASN A 151 -6.68 7.49 0.50
C ASN A 151 -5.76 7.45 1.72
N SER A 152 -4.73 8.29 1.68
CA SER A 152 -3.73 8.44 2.73
C SER A 152 -4.25 9.32 3.86
N LEU A 153 -4.00 8.92 5.10
CA LEU A 153 -4.46 9.56 6.32
C LEU A 153 -3.34 9.58 7.36
N CYS A 154 -3.22 10.65 8.12
CA CYS A 154 -2.29 10.67 9.24
C CYS A 154 -2.83 9.89 10.44
N GLU A 155 -1.99 9.68 11.45
CA GLU A 155 -2.36 8.99 12.69
C GLU A 155 -3.57 9.62 13.40
N ASP A 156 -3.66 10.95 13.39
CA ASP A 156 -4.73 11.70 14.06
C ASP A 156 -6.07 11.58 13.32
N ASP A 157 -6.02 11.57 11.99
CA ASP A 157 -7.22 11.63 11.13
C ASP A 157 -7.76 10.23 10.77
N GLN A 158 -6.95 9.17 10.93
CA GLN A 158 -7.28 7.85 10.39
C GLN A 158 -8.59 7.27 10.93
N PHE A 159 -8.87 7.44 12.23
CA PHE A 159 -10.01 6.81 12.88
C PHE A 159 -11.31 7.55 12.55
N GLU A 160 -11.28 8.89 12.63
CA GLU A 160 -12.43 9.71 12.31
C GLU A 160 -12.81 9.58 10.83
N HIS A 161 -11.83 9.62 9.93
CA HIS A 161 -12.08 9.40 8.51
C HIS A 161 -12.64 7.99 8.27
N GLN A 162 -12.06 6.93 8.83
CA GLN A 162 -12.58 5.56 8.62
C GLN A 162 -14.01 5.39 9.11
N ALA A 163 -14.38 5.99 10.24
CA ALA A 163 -15.74 5.95 10.78
C ALA A 163 -16.76 6.58 9.82
N LYS A 164 -16.41 7.72 9.21
CA LYS A 164 -17.27 8.45 8.27
C LYS A 164 -17.17 7.92 6.82
N CYS A 165 -16.06 7.29 6.45
CA CYS A 165 -15.76 6.96 5.05
C CYS A 165 -16.64 5.84 4.46
N GLN A 166 -17.29 5.02 5.27
CA GLN A 166 -18.26 4.03 4.77
C GLN A 166 -19.60 4.66 4.34
N VAL A 167 -19.87 5.91 4.72
CA VAL A 167 -21.12 6.61 4.44
C VAL A 167 -20.97 7.47 3.18
N LEU A 168 -22.04 7.52 2.38
CA LEU A 168 -22.19 8.46 1.27
C LEU A 168 -22.95 9.70 1.77
N GLU A 169 -22.45 10.88 1.45
CA GLU A 169 -23.08 12.14 1.90
C GLU A 169 -24.35 12.50 1.12
N SER A 170 -24.51 11.96 -0.09
CA SER A 170 -25.69 12.21 -0.93
C SER A 170 -26.88 11.37 -0.48
N GLU A 171 -27.92 12.03 0.02
CA GLU A 171 -29.19 11.39 0.44
C GLU A 171 -30.02 10.86 -0.73
N ASP A 172 -29.81 11.43 -1.92
CA ASP A 172 -30.60 11.11 -3.12
C ASP A 172 -30.18 9.80 -3.80
N TYR A 173 -28.96 9.32 -3.54
CA TYR A 173 -28.32 8.15 -4.19
C TYR A 173 -28.41 8.15 -5.73
N LYS A 174 -28.63 9.30 -6.34
CA LYS A 174 -28.72 9.45 -7.79
C LYS A 174 -27.36 9.26 -8.44
N CYS A 175 -27.37 8.79 -9.67
CA CYS A 175 -26.16 8.63 -10.46
C CYS A 175 -25.51 10.01 -10.69
N GLY A 176 -24.21 10.14 -10.45
CA GLY A 176 -23.48 11.39 -10.70
C GLY A 176 -23.43 11.83 -12.17
N SER A 177 -23.92 11.01 -13.09
CA SER A 177 -23.99 11.29 -14.53
C SER A 177 -25.43 11.37 -15.07
N CYS A 178 -26.45 10.96 -14.31
CA CYS A 178 -27.86 11.10 -14.69
C CYS A 178 -28.80 11.01 -13.48
N ASN A 179 -30.06 11.41 -13.64
CA ASN A 179 -31.03 11.39 -12.53
C ASN A 179 -31.60 10.01 -12.17
N LYS A 180 -31.04 8.91 -12.70
CA LYS A 180 -31.44 7.54 -12.30
C LYS A 180 -30.82 7.18 -10.94
N LEU A 181 -31.44 6.25 -10.23
CA LEU A 181 -30.86 5.69 -9.00
C LEU A 181 -29.52 4.99 -9.28
N GLY A 182 -28.51 5.26 -8.46
CA GLY A 182 -27.21 4.62 -8.54
C GLY A 182 -27.23 3.25 -7.89
N GLN A 183 -26.72 2.24 -8.60
CA GLN A 183 -26.59 0.87 -8.10
C GLN A 183 -25.17 0.55 -7.60
N TYR A 184 -24.19 1.34 -8.05
CA TYR A 184 -22.78 1.21 -7.70
C TYR A 184 -22.29 2.50 -7.07
N SER A 185 -21.55 2.39 -5.98
CA SER A 185 -21.01 3.53 -5.25
C SER A 185 -19.50 3.45 -5.16
N CYS A 186 -18.83 4.59 -5.38
CA CYS A 186 -17.40 4.73 -5.19
C CYS A 186 -17.13 5.43 -3.86
N LEU A 187 -16.58 4.71 -2.86
CA LEU A 187 -16.25 5.29 -1.55
C LEU A 187 -15.09 6.29 -1.59
N ARG A 188 -14.29 6.27 -2.66
CA ARG A 188 -13.22 7.24 -2.89
C ARG A 188 -13.71 8.57 -3.46
N CYS A 189 -14.67 8.54 -4.38
CA CYS A 189 -15.26 9.75 -4.96
C CYS A 189 -16.50 10.23 -4.23
N LYS A 190 -17.10 9.39 -3.37
CA LYS A 190 -18.41 9.62 -2.75
C LYS A 190 -19.54 9.84 -3.76
N LEU A 191 -19.47 9.15 -4.90
CA LEU A 191 -20.45 9.24 -5.99
C LEU A 191 -21.09 7.89 -6.29
N CYS A 192 -22.37 7.92 -6.65
CA CYS A 192 -23.12 6.77 -7.12
C CYS A 192 -23.21 6.75 -8.66
N PHE A 193 -23.35 5.57 -9.26
CA PHE A 193 -23.47 5.36 -10.69
C PHE A 193 -24.54 4.30 -11.00
N CYS A 194 -25.32 4.50 -12.06
CA CYS A 194 -26.20 3.45 -12.60
C CYS A 194 -25.39 2.43 -13.42
N GLU A 195 -26.01 1.30 -13.80
CA GLU A 195 -25.35 0.26 -14.61
C GLU A 195 -24.73 0.77 -15.91
N ASP A 196 -25.39 1.72 -16.55
CA ASP A 196 -24.95 2.31 -17.82
C ASP A 196 -23.70 3.19 -17.63
N HIS A 197 -23.67 4.01 -16.57
CA HIS A 197 -22.62 5.01 -16.36
C HIS A 197 -21.42 4.48 -15.57
N VAL A 198 -21.55 3.38 -14.83
CA VAL A 198 -20.40 2.74 -14.19
C VAL A 198 -19.54 1.99 -15.21
N ARG A 199 -20.13 1.49 -16.30
CA ARG A 199 -19.44 0.69 -17.34
C ARG A 199 -18.93 1.59 -18.46
N ARG A 200 -17.63 1.52 -18.75
CA ARG A 200 -17.05 2.21 -19.92
C ARG A 200 -17.39 1.42 -21.19
N LYS A 201 -17.85 2.13 -22.22
CA LYS A 201 -18.11 1.56 -23.55
C LYS A 201 -16.84 0.91 -24.11
N GLY A 202 -16.96 -0.33 -24.62
CA GLY A 202 -15.84 -1.06 -25.24
C GLY A 202 -14.97 -1.90 -24.29
N VAL A 203 -15.22 -1.87 -22.98
CA VAL A 203 -14.50 -2.71 -22.00
C VAL A 203 -15.32 -3.97 -21.67
N LYS A 204 -14.71 -5.15 -21.81
CA LYS A 204 -15.34 -6.41 -21.38
C LYS A 204 -15.14 -6.59 -19.88
N TYR A 205 -16.25 -6.60 -19.14
CA TYR A 205 -16.27 -6.88 -17.70
C TYR A 205 -16.64 -8.34 -17.46
N LYS A 206 -15.86 -9.05 -16.66
CA LYS A 206 -16.22 -10.42 -16.25
C LYS A 206 -17.21 -10.38 -15.09
N ARG A 207 -18.14 -11.34 -15.07
CA ARG A 207 -19.12 -11.47 -13.99
C ARG A 207 -18.39 -11.86 -12.70
N GLY A 208 -18.57 -11.07 -11.65
CA GLY A 208 -17.92 -11.27 -10.34
C GLY A 208 -16.68 -10.41 -10.09
N GLU A 209 -16.14 -9.71 -11.11
CA GLU A 209 -15.09 -8.71 -10.90
C GLU A 209 -15.71 -7.35 -10.52
N GLU A 210 -15.11 -6.68 -9.53
CA GLU A 210 -15.55 -5.35 -9.09
C GLU A 210 -15.35 -4.32 -10.20
N ILE A 211 -16.38 -3.51 -10.46
CA ILE A 211 -16.34 -2.54 -11.55
C ILE A 211 -15.55 -1.30 -11.09
N PRO A 212 -14.52 -0.86 -11.81
CA PRO A 212 -13.78 0.35 -11.47
C PRO A 212 -14.62 1.60 -11.73
N CYS A 213 -14.52 2.56 -10.83
CA CYS A 213 -15.17 3.86 -10.90
C CYS A 213 -14.76 4.60 -12.18
N PRO A 214 -15.70 5.13 -12.97
CA PRO A 214 -15.38 5.82 -14.21
C PRO A 214 -14.53 7.08 -14.00
N LYS A 215 -14.65 7.73 -12.83
CA LYS A 215 -13.93 8.98 -12.48
C LYS A 215 -12.51 8.73 -11.99
N CYS A 216 -12.31 7.83 -11.02
CA CYS A 216 -11.01 7.63 -10.36
C CYS A 216 -10.39 6.24 -10.56
N GLY A 217 -11.08 5.32 -11.22
CA GLY A 217 -10.62 3.94 -11.43
C GLY A 217 -10.65 3.05 -10.18
N PHE A 218 -11.02 3.58 -9.00
CA PHE A 218 -11.14 2.81 -7.76
C PHE A 218 -12.33 1.85 -7.81
N GLN A 219 -12.23 0.68 -7.17
CA GLN A 219 -13.30 -0.31 -7.15
C GLN A 219 -14.60 0.29 -6.60
N THR A 220 -15.72 -0.06 -7.22
CA THR A 220 -17.06 0.31 -6.75
C THR A 220 -17.70 -0.85 -6.01
N SER A 221 -18.49 -0.53 -5.00
CA SER A 221 -19.29 -1.48 -4.24
C SER A 221 -20.75 -1.32 -4.63
N ALA A 222 -21.56 -2.37 -4.51
CA ALA A 222 -23.00 -2.22 -4.72
C ALA A 222 -23.58 -1.32 -3.64
N THR A 223 -24.37 -0.32 -4.02
CA THR A 223 -24.91 0.69 -3.10
C THR A 223 -25.76 0.06 -2.00
N LYS A 224 -26.46 -1.03 -2.31
CA LYS A 224 -27.27 -1.81 -1.36
C LYS A 224 -26.47 -2.56 -0.28
N ASP A 225 -25.20 -2.86 -0.53
CA ASP A 225 -24.35 -3.63 0.37
C ASP A 225 -23.65 -2.72 1.40
N LEU A 226 -23.72 -1.39 1.19
CA LEU A 226 -23.22 -0.41 2.13
C LEU A 226 -24.21 -0.24 3.28
N SER A 227 -23.74 -0.40 4.52
CA SER A 227 -24.54 -0.21 5.72
C SER A 227 -24.82 1.29 5.92
N MET A 228 -25.90 1.77 5.30
CA MET A 228 -26.31 3.17 5.37
C MET A 228 -26.99 3.45 6.72
N SER A 229 -26.19 3.67 7.78
CA SER A 229 -26.72 4.19 9.04
C SER A 229 -27.17 5.64 8.83
N THR A 230 -28.46 5.89 9.00
CA THR A 230 -29.03 7.25 9.03
C THR A 230 -28.67 8.03 10.29
N ARG A 231 -28.08 7.36 11.30
CA ARG A 231 -27.58 7.99 12.52
C ARG A 231 -26.20 8.55 12.25
N ARG A 232 -26.10 9.87 12.06
CA ARG A 232 -24.84 10.61 12.11
C ARG A 232 -24.32 10.55 13.55
N MET A 233 -23.16 9.93 13.75
CA MET A 233 -22.40 10.10 14.99
C MET A 233 -21.32 11.12 14.73
N ASP A 234 -21.50 12.31 15.31
CA ASP A 234 -20.47 13.34 15.27
C ASP A 234 -19.38 12.98 16.28
N TYR A 235 -18.33 12.33 15.80
CA TYR A 235 -17.10 12.15 16.55
C TYR A 235 -16.32 13.47 16.51
N GLY A 236 -16.65 14.39 17.41
CA GLY A 236 -15.82 15.56 17.68
C GLY A 236 -14.79 15.23 18.75
N ARG A 237 -13.56 15.77 18.65
CA ARG A 237 -12.76 16.00 19.87
C ARG A 237 -13.65 16.82 20.79
N HIS A 238 -13.97 16.30 21.97
CA HIS A 238 -14.45 17.16 23.04
C HIS A 238 -13.40 18.25 23.20
N ALA A 239 -13.71 19.47 22.76
CA ALA A 239 -12.92 20.62 23.13
C ALA A 239 -12.88 20.57 24.65
N THR A 240 -11.68 20.51 25.22
CA THR A 240 -11.49 20.73 26.65
C THR A 240 -12.08 22.12 26.91
N GLY A 241 -13.31 22.16 27.41
CA GLY A 241 -13.93 23.40 27.82
C GLY A 241 -12.97 24.07 28.78
N ASN A 242 -12.57 25.30 28.44
CA ASN A 242 -11.93 26.17 29.40
C ASN A 242 -12.87 26.28 30.59
N TYR A 243 -12.54 25.58 31.67
CA TYR A 243 -13.04 25.92 32.98
C TYR A 243 -12.23 27.14 33.42
N GLU A 244 -12.78 28.33 33.15
CA GLU A 244 -12.46 29.52 33.94
C GLU A 244 -13.01 29.38 35.36
#